data_AF-J3MK17-F1
#
_entry.id   AF-J3MK17-F1
#
_cell.length_a   1.000
_cell.length_b   1.000
_cell.length_c   1.000
_cell.angle_alpha   90.00
_cell.angle_beta   90.00
_cell.angle_gamma   90.00
#
_symmetry.space_group_name_H-M   'P 1'
#
loop_
_entity.id
_entity.type
_entity.pdbx_description
1 polymer ?
#
loop_
_entity_poly.entity_id
_entity_poly.type
_entity_poly.pdbx_seq_one_letter_code
_entity_poly.pdbx_strand_id
1 'polypeptide(L)' 'KPLIQRKDDPTAILKSRLETFHVQTKPVIDYYIKKGIVVNLHAKKPPKEVSAKVQKALS' A
#
# COMPACT_ATOMS: atom_id res chain seq x y z
N LYS A 1 11.24 -23.22 -12.65
CA LYS A 1 10.47 -23.62 -11.43
C LYS A 1 9.01 -23.23 -11.63
N PRO A 2 8.04 -24.05 -11.17
CA PRO A 2 6.63 -23.69 -11.24
C PRO A 2 6.29 -22.55 -10.27
N LEU A 3 5.25 -21.78 -10.59
CA LEU A 3 4.67 -20.80 -9.68
C LEU A 3 3.91 -21.54 -8.56
N ILE A 4 4.00 -21.02 -7.34
CA ILE A 4 3.24 -21.52 -6.20
C ILE A 4 2.33 -20.41 -5.68
N GLN A 5 1.11 -20.78 -5.31
CA GLN A 5 0.21 -19.88 -4.59
C GLN A 5 0.55 -19.94 -3.10
N ARG A 6 0.57 -18.78 -2.43
CA ARG A 6 0.83 -18.76 -1.00
C ARG A 6 -0.41 -19.23 -0.24
N LYS A 7 -0.20 -19.75 0.97
CA LYS A 7 -1.28 -20.25 1.84
C LYS A 7 -2.28 -19.15 2.24
N ASP A 8 -1.89 -17.89 2.16
CA ASP A 8 -2.65 -16.71 2.57
C ASP A 8 -3.28 -15.92 1.40
N ASP A 9 -3.20 -16.44 0.17
CA ASP A 9 -3.85 -15.88 -1.02
C ASP A 9 -5.36 -16.21 -1.19
N PRO A 10 -6.01 -17.13 -0.45
CA PRO A 10 -7.47 -17.31 -0.55
C PRO A 10 -8.25 -16.03 -0.25
N THR A 11 -9.33 -15.78 -1.01
CA THR A 11 -10.12 -14.53 -0.92
C THR A 11 -10.62 -14.20 0.48
N ALA A 12 -11.06 -15.21 1.26
CA ALA A 12 -11.54 -15.01 2.62
C ALA A 12 -10.42 -14.46 3.54
N ILE A 13 -9.19 -14.94 3.37
CA ILE A 13 -8.02 -14.50 4.13
C ILE A 13 -7.58 -13.10 3.66
N LEU A 14 -7.64 -12.82 2.35
CA LEU A 14 -7.28 -11.50 1.83
C LEU A 14 -8.19 -10.38 2.36
N LYS A 15 -9.50 -10.63 2.49
CA LYS A 15 -10.45 -9.65 3.04
C LYS A 15 -10.10 -9.27 4.47
N SER A 16 -9.95 -10.25 5.37
CA SER A 16 -9.62 -9.99 6.77
C SER A 16 -8.24 -9.32 6.93
N ARG A 17 -7.27 -9.66 6.07
CA ARG A 17 -5.96 -9.00 6.03
C ARG A 17 -6.05 -7.54 5.61
N LEU A 18 -6.84 -7.22 4.58
CA LEU A 18 -7.03 -5.84 4.14
C LEU A 18 -7.75 -4.99 5.20
N GLU A 19 -8.78 -5.54 5.84
CA GLU A 19 -9.49 -4.87 6.95
C GLU A 19 -8.53 -4.57 8.10
N THR A 20 -7.76 -5.58 8.54
CA THR A 20 -6.78 -5.43 9.63
C THR A 20 -5.70 -4.42 9.26
N PHE A 21 -5.18 -4.47 8.03
CA PHE A 21 -4.21 -3.51 7.52
C PHE A 21 -4.75 -2.08 7.59
N HIS A 22 -5.98 -1.84 7.13
CA HIS A 22 -6.57 -0.50 7.17
C HIS A 22 -6.79 0.02 8.59
N VAL A 23 -7.30 -0.81 9.50
CA VAL A 23 -7.48 -0.45 10.92
C VAL A 23 -6.15 -0.09 11.58
N GLN A 24 -5.10 -0.87 11.33
CA GLN A 24 -3.80 -0.68 11.97
C GLN A 24 -2.99 0.47 11.35
N THR A 25 -3.06 0.67 10.03
CA THR A 25 -2.22 1.66 9.34
C THR A 25 -2.84 3.05 9.31
N LYS A 26 -4.17 3.19 9.35
CA LYS A 26 -4.82 4.50 9.31
C LYS A 26 -4.36 5.46 10.42
N PRO A 27 -4.24 5.05 11.70
CA PRO A 27 -3.74 5.95 12.75
C PRO A 27 -2.30 6.42 12.51
N VAL A 28 -1.45 5.57 11.94
CA VAL A 28 -0.05 5.90 11.61
C VAL A 28 0.00 6.92 10.48
N ILE A 29 -0.82 6.72 9.43
CA ILE A 29 -0.94 7.68 8.32
C ILE A 29 -1.46 9.02 8.84
N ASP A 30 -2.54 9.02 9.64
CA ASP A 30 -3.15 10.23 10.19
C ASP A 30 -2.15 11.02 11.06
N TYR A 31 -1.27 10.33 11.80
CA TYR A 31 -0.19 10.95 12.58
C TYR A 31 0.80 11.72 11.69
N TYR A 32 1.27 11.14 10.59
CA TYR A 32 2.22 11.80 9.71
C TYR A 32 1.57 12.85 8.80
N ILE A 33 0.28 12.71 8.47
CA ILE A 33 -0.49 13.76 7.79
C ILE A 33 -0.52 15.03 8.65
N LYS A 34 -0.77 14.90 9.96
CA LYS A 34 -0.76 16.04 10.90
C LYS A 34 0.60 16.73 10.99
N LYS A 35 1.69 16.03 10.68
CA LYS A 35 3.05 16.60 10.62
C LYS A 35 3.37 17.26 9.29
N GLY A 36 2.50 17.16 8.29
CA GLY A 36 2.70 17.76 6.96
C GLY A 36 3.77 17.08 6.10
N ILE A 37 4.19 15.85 6.42
CA ILE A 37 5.27 15.15 5.70
C ILE A 37 4.79 14.00 4.80
N VAL A 38 3.47 13.82 4.68
CA VAL A 38 2.89 12.74 3.87
C VAL A 38 2.58 13.23 2.46
N VAL A 39 3.09 12.49 1.46
CA VAL A 39 2.72 12.66 0.05
C VAL A 39 1.80 11.52 -0.36
N ASN A 40 0.56 11.85 -0.74
CA ASN A 40 -0.42 10.86 -1.21
C ASN A 40 -0.24 10.55 -2.70
N LEU A 41 -0.13 9.27 -3.05
CA LEU A 41 0.10 8.80 -4.42
C LEU A 41 -0.92 7.71 -4.83
N HIS A 42 -1.43 7.80 -6.05
CA HIS A 42 -2.30 6.75 -6.62
C HIS A 42 -1.48 5.62 -7.27
N ALA A 43 -1.57 4.42 -6.70
CA ALA A 43 -0.84 3.23 -7.14
C ALA A 43 -1.60 2.32 -8.14
N LYS A 44 -2.74 2.75 -8.69
CA LYS A 44 -3.54 1.97 -9.66
C LYS A 44 -2.99 1.97 -11.10
N LYS A 45 -1.83 2.58 -11.32
CA LYS A 45 -1.18 2.75 -12.65
C LYS A 45 -0.08 1.71 -12.86
N PRO A 46 0.42 1.53 -14.10
CA PRO A 46 1.55 0.65 -14.37
C PRO A 46 2.76 0.96 -13.46
N PRO A 47 3.55 -0.06 -13.06
CA PRO A 47 4.66 0.13 -12.12
C PRO A 47 5.61 1.26 -12.50
N LYS A 48 5.96 1.38 -13.80
CA LYS A 48 6.86 2.44 -14.30
C LYS A 48 6.33 3.85 -14.02
N GLU A 49 5.03 4.07 -14.17
CA GLU A 49 4.41 5.37 -13.88
C GLU A 49 4.36 5.67 -12.39
N VAL A 50 4.05 4.66 -11.56
CA VAL A 50 4.00 4.82 -10.11
C VAL A 50 5.40 5.09 -9.56
N SER A 51 6.43 4.36 -10.02
CA SER A 51 7.82 4.58 -9.63
C SER A 51 8.31 5.99 -9.95
N ALA A 52 7.96 6.53 -11.13
CA ALA A 52 8.31 7.90 -11.48
C ALA A 52 7.65 8.93 -10.54
N LYS A 53 6.39 8.70 -10.15
CA LYS A 53 5.70 9.56 -9.16
C LYS A 53 6.35 9.48 -7.77
N VAL A 54 6.79 8.30 -7.35
CA VAL A 54 7.52 8.12 -6.09
C VAL A 54 8.85 8.88 -6.11
N GLN A 55 9.63 8.76 -7.18
CA GLN A 55 10.88 9.51 -7.33
C GLN A 55 10.65 11.03 -7.25
N LYS A 56 9.62 11.53 -7.96
CA LYS A 56 9.23 12.94 -7.92
C LYS A 56 8.81 13.42 -6.52
N ALA A 57 8.22 12.56 -5.70
CA ALA A 57 7.80 12.90 -4.34
C ALA A 57 8.98 12.94 -3.33
N LEU A 58 10.12 12.34 -3.69
CA LEU A 58 11.32 12.26 -2.85
C LEU A 58 12.42 13.25 -3.27
N SER A 59 12.25 13.93 -4.40
CA SER A 59 13.17 14.96 -4.92
C SER A 59 12.75 16.33 -4.41
#